data_AF-A0A3D4B4E6-F1
#
_entry.id   AF-A0A3D4B4E6-F1
#
_cell.length_a   1.000
_cell.length_b   1.000
_cell.length_c   1.000
_cell.angle_alpha   90.00
_cell.angle_beta   90.00
_cell.angle_gamma   90.00
#
_symmetry.space_group_name_H-M   'P 1'
#
loop_
_entity.id
_entity.type
_entity.pdbx_description
1 polymer ?
#
loop_
_entity_poly.entity_id
_entity_poly.type
_entity_poly.pdbx_seq_one_letter_code
_entity_poly.pdbx_strand_id
1 'polypeptide(L)'
;QVSMNITDYRQTSLSEVYRVISLKSHQMGVDILNSELVGLVPEEAFGNATPEDLKMKNMTPHRYINGHVRRVTQNFDSCLKDSNFR
;
A
#
# COMPACT_ATOMS: atom_id res chain seq x y z
N GLN A 1 9.77 9.97 -12.05
CA GLN A 1 9.29 9.20 -10.88
C GLN A 1 9.96 9.76 -9.64
N VAL A 2 9.22 9.90 -8.54
CA VAL A 2 9.78 10.26 -7.22
C VAL A 2 9.72 9.01 -6.36
N SER A 3 10.87 8.44 -6.02
CA SER A 3 10.97 7.27 -5.13
C SER A 3 11.21 7.75 -3.70
N MET A 4 10.56 7.09 -2.73
CA MET A 4 10.61 7.52 -1.34
C MET A 4 10.25 6.39 -0.38
N ASN A 5 10.83 6.48 0.82
CA ASN A 5 10.48 5.66 1.96
C ASN A 5 9.73 6.52 2.98
N ILE A 6 8.58 6.05 3.43
CA ILE A 6 7.84 6.62 4.56
C ILE A 6 8.21 5.79 5.78
N THR A 7 9.00 6.38 6.67
CA THR A 7 9.58 5.68 7.83
C THR A 7 8.62 5.63 9.02
N ASP A 8 7.74 6.62 9.17
CA ASP A 8 6.66 6.62 10.16
C ASP A 8 5.37 7.21 9.57
N TYR A 9 4.50 6.32 9.09
CA TYR A 9 3.23 6.70 8.45
C TYR A 9 2.26 7.41 9.41
N ARG A 10 2.48 7.30 10.73
CA ARG A 10 1.63 7.93 11.75
C ARG A 10 1.97 9.40 11.94
N GLN A 11 3.19 9.81 11.57
CA GLN A 11 3.62 11.20 11.55
C GLN A 11 3.43 11.85 10.19
N THR A 12 3.56 11.07 9.11
CA THR A 12 3.33 11.56 7.75
C THR A 12 2.69 10.46 6.93
N SER A 13 1.39 10.60 6.67
CA SER A 13 0.62 9.63 5.90
C SER A 13 0.93 9.69 4.40
N LEU A 14 0.59 8.63 3.67
CA LEU A 14 0.66 8.59 2.21
C LEU A 14 -0.17 9.71 1.55
N SER A 15 -1.31 10.05 2.16
CA SER A 15 -2.18 11.13 1.67
C SER A 15 -1.49 12.50 1.71
N GLU A 16 -0.78 12.80 2.79
CA GLU A 16 -0.04 14.05 2.94
C GLU A 16 1.13 14.14 1.98
N VAL A 17 1.88 13.04 1.86
CA VAL A 17 2.99 12.92 0.91
C VAL A 17 2.49 13.17 -0.51
N TYR A 18 1.44 12.46 -0.93
CA TYR A 18 0.89 12.59 -2.28
C TYR A 18 0.40 14.02 -2.56
N ARG A 19 -0.30 14.64 -1.60
CA ARG A 19 -0.77 16.03 -1.71
C ARG A 19 0.39 16.99 -1.94
N VAL A 20 1.48 16.85 -1.18
CA VAL A 20 2.66 17.74 -1.32
C VAL A 20 3.35 17.53 -2.67
N ILE A 21 3.50 16.29 -3.13
CA ILE A 21 4.06 15.99 -4.44
C ILE A 21 3.17 16.56 -5.54
N SER A 22 1.86 16.32 -5.49
CA SER A 22 0.90 16.81 -6.47
C SER A 22 0.95 18.34 -6.61
N LEU A 23 0.97 19.07 -5.49
CA LEU A 23 1.09 20.52 -5.50
C LEU A 23 2.39 20.97 -6.18
N LYS A 24 3.52 20.35 -5.83
CA LYS A 24 4.84 20.69 -6.41
C LYS A 24 4.92 20.33 -7.90
N SER A 25 4.36 19.21 -8.31
CA SER A 25 4.31 18.78 -9.71
C SER A 25 3.47 19.75 -10.55
N HIS A 26 2.29 20.15 -10.05
CA HIS A 26 1.45 21.15 -10.72
C HIS A 26 2.15 22.51 -10.87
N GLN A 27 2.89 22.96 -9.86
CA GLN A 27 3.70 24.19 -9.95
C GLN A 27 4.77 24.12 -11.05
N MET A 28 5.19 22.90 -11.42
CA MET A 28 6.15 22.65 -12.51
C MET A 28 5.45 22.33 -13.84
N GLY A 29 4.12 22.41 -13.91
CA GLY A 29 3.34 22.08 -15.11
C GLY A 29 3.31 20.59 -15.46
N VAL A 30 3.53 19.71 -14.47
CA VAL A 30 3.56 18.25 -14.66
C VAL A 30 2.46 17.59 -13.83
N ASP A 31 1.77 16.61 -14.42
CA ASP A 31 0.76 15.81 -13.73
C ASP A 31 1.31 14.46 -13.24
N ILE A 32 0.74 13.97 -12.15
CA ILE A 32 0.99 12.60 -11.66
C ILE A 32 0.14 11.62 -12.46
N LEU A 33 0.77 10.74 -13.23
CA LEU A 33 0.07 9.67 -13.96
C LEU A 33 -0.46 8.60 -13.00
N ASN A 34 0.39 8.14 -12.08
CA ASN A 34 0.09 7.09 -11.12
C ASN A 34 1.13 7.02 -10.00
N SER A 35 0.80 6.26 -8.96
CA SER A 35 1.69 5.86 -7.87
C SER A 35 1.85 4.34 -7.87
N GLU A 36 2.97 3.86 -7.30
CA GLU A 36 3.26 2.44 -7.16
C GLU A 36 3.71 2.15 -5.73
N LEU A 37 3.11 1.13 -5.11
CA LEU A 37 3.56 0.59 -3.83
C LEU A 37 4.60 -0.52 -4.07
N VAL A 38 5.76 -0.37 -3.46
CA VAL A 38 6.76 -1.44 -3.36
C VAL A 38 6.51 -2.24 -2.08
N GLY A 39 6.18 -3.52 -2.21
CA GLY A 39 5.95 -4.42 -1.08
C GLY A 39 4.53 -4.35 -0.51
N LEU A 40 4.44 -4.34 0.83
CA LEU A 40 3.19 -4.32 1.59
C LEU A 40 3.06 -3.00 2.35
N VAL A 41 1.83 -2.64 2.72
CA VAL A 41 1.53 -1.40 3.43
C VAL A 41 0.52 -1.62 4.56
N PRO A 42 0.61 -0.90 5.69
CA PRO A 42 -0.49 -0.80 6.66
C PRO A 42 -1.69 -0.08 6.02
N GLU A 43 -2.91 -0.54 6.28
CA GLU A 43 -4.12 0.13 5.78
C GLU A 43 -4.25 1.56 6.31
N GLU A 44 -3.87 1.78 7.57
CA GLU A 44 -3.85 3.09 8.22
C GLU A 44 -2.88 4.09 7.58
N ALA A 45 -1.88 3.63 6.82
CA ALA A 45 -0.88 4.51 6.21
C ALA A 45 -1.49 5.43 5.14
N PHE A 46 -2.66 5.10 4.61
CA PHE A 46 -3.40 5.93 3.68
C PHE A 46 -4.06 7.15 4.35
N GLY A 47 -4.15 7.19 5.69
CA GLY A 47 -4.83 8.26 6.41
C GLY A 47 -6.30 8.34 6.01
N ASN A 48 -6.72 9.50 5.49
CA ASN A 48 -8.11 9.73 5.05
C ASN A 48 -8.32 9.48 3.54
N ALA A 49 -7.34 8.90 2.85
CA ALA A 49 -7.40 8.65 1.41
C ALA A 49 -7.64 7.17 1.11
N THR A 50 -8.21 6.90 -0.05
CA THR A 50 -8.22 5.58 -0.68
C THR A 50 -6.98 5.38 -1.55
N PRO A 51 -6.59 4.14 -1.90
CA PRO A 51 -5.55 3.90 -2.90
C PRO A 51 -5.82 4.60 -4.25
N GLU A 52 -7.08 4.69 -4.64
CA GLU A 52 -7.54 5.36 -5.86
C GLU A 52 -7.28 6.87 -5.83
N ASP A 53 -7.53 7.53 -4.69
CA ASP A 53 -7.21 8.97 -4.51
C ASP A 53 -5.73 9.28 -4.74
N LEU A 54 -4.86 8.31 -4.44
CA LEU A 54 -3.41 8.41 -4.61
C LEU A 54 -2.94 7.89 -5.98
N LYS A 55 -3.87 7.58 -6.89
CA LYS A 55 -3.62 6.96 -8.20
C LYS A 55 -2.75 5.69 -8.10
N MET A 56 -2.91 4.93 -7.03
CA MET A 56 -2.05 3.79 -6.73
C MET A 56 -2.45 2.58 -7.59
N LYS A 57 -1.54 2.10 -8.45
CA LYS A 57 -1.82 0.95 -9.31
C LYS A 57 -1.65 -0.37 -8.56
N ASN A 58 -2.40 -1.37 -9.01
CA ASN A 58 -2.25 -2.78 -8.59
C ASN A 58 -2.40 -2.99 -7.07
N MET A 59 -3.18 -2.12 -6.41
CA MET A 59 -3.54 -2.31 -5.02
C MET A 59 -4.57 -3.43 -4.93
N THR A 60 -4.27 -4.43 -4.11
CA THR A 60 -5.15 -5.58 -3.87
C THR A 60 -5.21 -5.85 -2.38
N PRO A 61 -6.24 -6.57 -1.88
CA PRO A 61 -6.33 -6.89 -0.45
C PRO A 61 -5.09 -7.57 0.14
N HIS A 62 -4.31 -8.27 -0.69
CA HIS A 62 -3.09 -8.97 -0.27
C HIS A 62 -1.84 -8.08 -0.17
N ARG A 63 -1.94 -6.81 -0.60
CA ARG A 63 -0.88 -5.81 -0.40
C ARG A 63 -1.00 -5.07 0.93
N TYR A 64 -2.14 -5.18 1.61
CA TYR A 64 -2.22 -4.79 3.02
C TYR A 64 -1.50 -5.83 3.88
N ILE A 65 -0.71 -5.37 4.86
CA ILE A 65 0.04 -6.27 5.75
C ILE A 65 -0.89 -7.30 6.42
N ASN A 66 -2.01 -6.86 6.99
CA ASN A 66 -2.97 -7.75 7.64
C ASN A 66 -3.62 -8.73 6.66
N GLY A 67 -3.96 -8.27 5.44
CA GLY A 67 -4.50 -9.13 4.39
C GLY A 67 -3.49 -10.16 3.90
N HIS A 68 -2.21 -9.80 3.85
CA HIS A 68 -1.12 -10.71 3.53
C HIS A 68 -0.97 -11.79 4.62
N VAL A 69 -0.88 -11.39 5.88
CA VAL A 69 -0.73 -12.32 7.03
C VAL A 69 -1.89 -13.30 7.09
N ARG A 70 -3.14 -12.83 6.92
CA ARG A 70 -4.32 -13.71 6.89
C ARG A 70 -4.23 -14.75 5.77
N ARG A 71 -3.91 -14.33 4.54
CA ARG A 71 -3.77 -15.23 3.40
C ARG A 71 -2.70 -16.29 3.65
N VAL A 72 -1.53 -15.87 4.15
CA VAL A 72 -0.43 -16.80 4.44
C VAL A 72 -0.85 -17.80 5.51
N THR A 73 -1.48 -17.35 6.59
CA THR A 73 -1.94 -18.22 7.68
C THR A 73 -2.99 -19.24 7.20
N GLN A 74 -3.97 -18.80 6.41
CA GLN A 74 -4.98 -19.69 5.82
C GLN A 74 -4.38 -20.76 4.91
N ASN A 75 -3.36 -20.40 4.11
CA ASN A 75 -2.65 -21.34 3.26
C ASN A 75 -1.86 -22.38 4.07
N PHE A 76 -1.31 -21.99 5.22
CA PHE A 76 -0.67 -22.93 6.13
C PHE A 76 -1.69 -23.90 6.74
N ASP A 77 -2.82 -23.40 7.22
CA ASP A 77 -3.88 -24.23 7.80
C ASP A 77 -4.46 -25.23 6.79
N SER A 78 -4.63 -24.83 5.54
CA SER A 78 -5.08 -25.75 4.48
C SER A 78 -4.04 -26.84 4.20
N CYS A 79 -2.76 -26.47 4.13
CA CYS A 79 -1.67 -27.43 3.90
C CYS A 79 -1.57 -28.48 5.03
N LEU A 80 -1.80 -28.06 6.29
CA LEU A 80 -1.86 -28.99 7.43
C LEU A 80 -3.08 -29.92 7.39
N LYS A 81 -4.20 -29.49 6.83
CA LYS A 81 -5.41 -30.32 6.68
C LYS A 81 -5.29 -31.33 5.53
N ASP A 82 -4.62 -30.94 4.45
CA ASP A 82 -4.40 -31.80 3.27
C ASP A 82 -3.31 -32.85 3.52
N SER A 83 -2.36 -32.52 4.40
CA SER A 83 -1.42 -33.48 4.96
C SER A 83 -2.20 -34.35 5.94
N ASN A 84 -2.65 -35.54 5.53
CA ASN A 84 -3.09 -36.60 6.45
C ASN A 84 -1.92 -37.02 7.37
N PHE A 85 -1.56 -36.15 8.32
CA PHE A 85 -0.61 -36.44 9.38
C PHE A 85 -1.36 -37.29 10.41
N ARG A 86 -1.48 -38.57 10.09
CA ARG A 86 -1.64 -39.63 11.10
C ARG A 86 -0.29 -39.94 11.71
#